data_AF-A0A2N0XE83-F1
#
_entry.id   AF-A0A2N0XE83-F1
#
_cell.length_a   1.000
_cell.length_b   1.000
_cell.length_c   1.000
_cell.angle_alpha   90.00
_cell.angle_beta   90.00
_cell.angle_gamma   90.00
#
_symmetry.space_group_name_H-M   'P 1'
#
loop_
_entity.id
_entity.type
_entity.pdbx_description
1 polymer ?
#
loop_
_entity_poly.entity_id
_entity_poly.type
_entity_poly.pdbx_seq_one_letter_code
_entity_poly.pdbx_strand_id
1 'polypeptide(L)' 'MLSTLSRKMLMCLTGLFLGFFLLIHFLGNLQLFLPQEQAHLQFNAYSHFLSGNIIIKIVSYVLYASIILHAVDGLMITLK' A
#
# COMPACT_ATOMS: atom_id res chain seq x y z
N MET A 1 -4.35 -26.82 -2.79
CA MET A 1 -3.22 -26.37 -3.63
C MET A 1 -3.79 -25.43 -4.67
N LEU A 2 -3.40 -24.15 -4.69
CA LEU A 2 -3.88 -23.19 -5.72
C LEU A 2 -3.40 -23.66 -7.11
N SER A 3 -4.22 -23.46 -8.14
CA SER A 3 -3.82 -23.74 -9.52
C SER A 3 -2.64 -22.84 -9.93
N THR A 4 -1.87 -23.27 -10.93
CA THR A 4 -0.75 -22.48 -11.48
C THR A 4 -1.19 -21.10 -11.97
N LEU A 5 -2.40 -21.01 -12.54
CA LEU A 5 -3.02 -19.76 -12.95
C LEU A 5 -3.38 -18.88 -11.75
N SER A 6 -3.99 -19.45 -10.71
CA SER A 6 -4.42 -18.72 -9.52
C SER A 6 -3.24 -18.08 -8.78
N ARG A 7 -2.09 -18.76 -8.70
CA ARG A 7 -0.88 -18.21 -8.08
C ARG A 7 -0.32 -17.02 -8.85
N LYS A 8 -0.25 -17.11 -10.20
CA LYS A 8 0.18 -15.98 -11.05
C LYS A 8 -0.75 -14.77 -10.86
N MET A 9 -2.06 -15.02 -10.85
CA MET A 9 -3.05 -13.96 -10.64
C MET A 9 -2.89 -13.29 -9.27
N LEU A 10 -2.66 -14.07 -8.21
CA LEU A 10 -2.44 -13.55 -6.86
C LEU A 10 -1.19 -12.67 -6.78
N MET A 11 -0.08 -13.12 -7.37
CA MET A 11 1.18 -12.37 -7.38
C MET A 11 1.03 -11.04 -8.14
N CYS A 12 0.37 -11.05 -9.31
CA CYS A 12 0.11 -9.84 -10.08
C CYS A 12 -0.84 -8.88 -9.34
N LEU A 13 -1.91 -9.38 -8.73
CA LEU A 13 -2.89 -8.54 -8.04
C LEU A 13 -2.29 -7.85 -6.81
N THR A 14 -1.59 -8.62 -5.97
CA THR A 14 -0.93 -8.07 -4.78
C THR A 14 0.18 -7.11 -5.17
N GLY A 15 1.00 -7.43 -6.19
CA GLY A 15 2.05 -6.54 -6.67
C GLY A 15 1.51 -5.22 -7.23
N LEU A 16 0.44 -5.28 -8.03
CA LEU A 16 -0.21 -4.09 -8.57
C LEU A 16 -0.81 -3.21 -7.45
N PHE A 17 -1.48 -3.83 -6.48
CA PHE A 17 -2.02 -3.12 -5.33
C PHE A 17 -0.92 -2.41 -4.52
N LEU A 18 0.19 -3.11 -4.23
CA LEU A 18 1.33 -2.52 -3.52
C LEU A 18 2.00 -1.39 -4.32
N GLY A 19 2.11 -1.55 -5.64
CA GLY A 19 2.62 -0.51 -6.53
C GLY A 19 1.76 0.77 -6.50
N PHE A 20 0.44 0.63 -6.61
CA PHE A 20 -0.47 1.77 -6.47
C PHE A 20 -0.41 2.40 -5.08
N PHE A 21 -0.33 1.59 -4.03
CA PHE A 21 -0.19 2.10 -2.67
C PHE A 21 1.08 2.95 -2.55
N LEU A 22 2.22 2.49 -3.06
CA LEU A 22 3.47 3.24 -3.04
C LEU A 22 3.38 4.54 -3.84
N LEU A 23 2.72 4.54 -5.01
CA LEU A 23 2.51 5.75 -5.81
C LEU A 23 1.72 6.80 -5.02
N ILE A 24 0.58 6.41 -4.44
CA ILE A 24 -0.27 7.33 -3.67
C ILE A 24 0.44 7.80 -2.41
N HIS A 25 1.12 6.88 -1.72
CA HIS A 25 1.91 7.20 -0.53
C HIS A 25 3.00 8.23 -0.86
N PHE A 26 3.74 8.03 -1.94
CA PHE A 26 4.73 9.00 -2.41
C PHE A 26 4.11 10.36 -2.70
N LEU A 27 2.99 10.41 -3.45
CA LEU A 27 2.28 11.67 -3.75
C LEU A 27 1.81 12.40 -2.48
N GLY A 28 1.34 11.67 -1.46
CA GLY A 28 1.00 12.25 -0.16
C GLY A 28 2.21 12.86 0.54
N ASN A 29 3.37 12.20 0.48
CA ASN A 29 4.62 12.69 1.05
C ASN A 29 5.20 13.90 0.30
N LEU A 30 4.86 14.11 -0.98
CA LEU A 30 5.32 15.29 -1.72
C LEU A 30 4.84 16.62 -1.08
N GLN A 31 3.76 16.58 -0.28
CA GLN A 31 3.30 17.75 0.48
C GLN A 31 4.36 18.28 1.46
N LEU A 32 5.30 17.45 1.90
CA LEU A 32 6.39 17.86 2.80
C LEU A 32 7.42 18.79 2.12
N PHE A 33 7.41 18.88 0.78
CA PHE A 33 8.27 19.83 0.05
C PHE A 33 7.68 21.25 -0.05
N LEU A 34 6.48 21.47 0.49
CA LEU A 34 5.89 22.81 0.58
C LEU A 34 6.59 23.66 1.64
N PRO A 35 6.41 25.00 1.64
CA PRO A 35 6.88 25.86 2.72
C PRO A 35 6.41 25.35 4.08
N GLN A 36 7.28 25.42 5.10
CA GLN A 36 7.12 24.74 6.39
C GLN A 36 5.73 24.90 7.02
N GLU A 37 5.19 26.12 7.06
CA GLU A 37 3.86 26.41 7.63
C GLU A 37 2.75 25.69 6.86
N GLN A 38 2.81 25.71 5.53
CA GLN A 38 1.83 25.06 4.64
C GLN A 38 1.95 23.54 4.70
N ALA A 39 3.18 23.01 4.69
CA ALA A 39 3.44 21.59 4.83
C ALA A 39 2.87 21.05 6.15
N HIS A 40 3.12 21.75 7.26
CA HIS A 40 2.64 21.35 8.58
C HIS A 40 1.10 21.30 8.63
N LEU A 41 0.42 22.31 8.11
CA LEU A 41 -1.05 22.35 8.07
C LEU A 41 -1.63 21.27 7.16
N GLN A 42 -1.16 21.18 5.92
CA GLN A 42 -1.71 20.25 4.92
C GLN A 42 -1.43 18.79 5.27
N PHE A 43 -0.18 18.46 5.62
CA PHE A 43 0.20 17.08 5.92
C PHE A 43 -0.49 16.55 7.16
N ASN A 44 -0.69 17.37 8.20
CA ASN A 44 -1.41 16.97 9.40
C ASN A 44 -2.91 16.80 9.13
N ALA A 45 -3.53 17.70 8.35
CA ALA A 45 -4.92 17.55 7.95
C ALA A 45 -5.13 16.28 7.11
N TYR A 46 -4.23 16.01 6.17
CA TYR A 46 -4.21 14.79 5.37
C TYR A 46 -4.06 13.55 6.25
N SER A 47 -3.09 13.55 7.18
CA SER A 47 -2.87 12.44 8.12
C SER A 47 -4.09 12.16 9.00
N HIS A 48 -4.74 13.21 9.52
CA HIS A 48 -5.96 13.09 10.30
C HIS A 48 -7.12 12.49 9.48
N PHE A 49 -7.28 12.93 8.23
CA PHE A 49 -8.28 12.36 7.31
C PHE A 49 -8.03 10.87 7.04
N LEU A 50 -6.78 10.48 6.79
CA LEU A 50 -6.41 9.09 6.58
C LEU A 50 -6.70 8.22 7.81
N SER A 51 -6.33 8.67 9.01
CA SER A 51 -6.52 7.90 10.24
C SER A 51 -7.98 7.86 10.72
N GLY A 52 -8.75 8.91 10.45
CA GLY A 52 -10.14 9.02 10.89
C GLY A 52 -11.15 8.31 9.99
N ASN A 53 -10.74 7.90 8.78
CA ASN A 53 -11.64 7.28 7.82
C ASN A 53 -11.65 5.75 7.94
N ILE A 54 -12.82 5.18 8.28
CA ILE A 54 -12.99 3.73 8.46
C ILE A 54 -12.66 2.94 7.20
N ILE A 55 -12.94 3.48 6.01
CA ILE A 55 -12.64 2.83 4.73
C ILE A 55 -11.12 2.70 4.57
N ILE A 56 -10.39 3.77 4.88
CA ILE A 56 -8.91 3.78 4.78
C ILE A 56 -8.30 2.83 5.82
N LYS A 57 -8.91 2.71 7.00
CA LYS A 57 -8.50 1.72 8.01
C LYS A 57 -8.72 0.28 7.53
N ILE A 58 -9.77 -0.01 6.77
CA ILE A 58 -9.96 -1.32 6.15
C ILE A 58 -8.87 -1.55 5.09
N VAL A 59 -8.59 -0.54 4.25
CA VAL A 59 -7.53 -0.61 3.24
C VAL A 59 -6.15 -0.83 3.89
N SER A 60 -5.87 -0.28 5.08
CA SER A 60 -4.60 -0.52 5.76
C SER A 60 -4.43 -1.97 6.23
N TYR A 61 -5.49 -2.61 6.71
CA TYR A 61 -5.43 -4.05 7.01
C TYR A 61 -5.22 -4.90 5.75
N VAL A 62 -5.90 -4.55 4.64
CA VAL A 62 -5.68 -5.20 3.34
C VAL A 62 -4.24 -5.00 2.87
N LEU A 63 -3.66 -3.83 3.09
CA LEU A 63 -2.26 -3.54 2.78
C LEU A 63 -1.31 -4.44 3.56
N TYR A 64 -1.46 -4.53 4.89
CA TYR A 64 -0.61 -5.40 5.70
C TYR A 64 -0.70 -6.86 5.25
N ALA A 65 -1.90 -7.35 4.97
CA ALA A 65 -2.10 -8.70 4.44
C ALA A 65 -1.43 -8.87 3.05
N SER A 66 -1.57 -7.88 2.16
CA SER A 66 -1.00 -7.91 0.82
C SER A 66 0.53 -7.93 0.84
N ILE A 67 1.17 -7.18 1.74
CA ILE A 67 2.63 -7.21 1.92
C ILE A 67 3.09 -8.62 2.27
N ILE A 68 2.47 -9.25 3.27
CA ILE A 68 2.84 -10.59 3.73
C ILE A 68 2.60 -11.61 2.62
N LEU A 69 1.42 -11.60 2.00
CA LEU A 69 1.07 -12.54 0.94
C LEU A 69 2.00 -12.41 -0.27
N HIS A 70 2.28 -11.18 -0.70
CA HIS A 70 3.17 -10.92 -1.84
C HIS A 70 4.60 -11.39 -1.58
N ALA A 71 5.14 -11.08 -0.39
CA ALA A 71 6.49 -11.47 -0.02
C ALA A 71 6.63 -12.99 0.10
N VAL A 72 5.67 -13.66 0.75
CA VAL A 72 5.70 -15.12 0.93
C VAL A 72 5.54 -15.84 -0.40
N ASP A 73 4.56 -15.46 -1.24
CA ASP A 73 4.36 -16.11 -2.55
C ASP A 73 5.57 -15.86 -3.48
N GLY A 74 6.11 -14.64 -3.46
CA GLY A 74 7.36 -14.31 -4.16
C GLY A 74 8.53 -15.19 -3.71
N LEU A 75 8.75 -15.32 -2.40
CA LEU A 75 9.81 -16.17 -1.85
C LEU A 75 9.63 -17.64 -2.21
N MET A 76 8.40 -18.16 -2.13
CA MET A 76 8.08 -19.54 -2.52
C MET A 76 8.34 -19.79 -4.01
N ILE A 77 8.12 -18.80 -4.88
CA ILE A 77 8.44 -18.90 -6.30
C ILE A 77 9.97 -18.85 -6.51
N THR A 78 10.69 -18.01 -5.77
CA THR A 78 12.15 -17.86 -5.90
C THR A 78 12.93 -19.07 -5.39
N LEU A 79 12.49 -19.70 -4.30
CA LEU A 79 13.16 -20.85 -3.69
C LEU A 79 12.81 -22.20 -4.35
N LYS A 80 11.83 -22.20 -5.26
CA LYS A 80 11.38 -23.40 -5.96
C LYS A 80 12.14 -23.58 -7.27
#